data_AF-A0A933ZHZ8-F1
#
_entry.id   AF-A0A933ZHZ8-F1
#
_cell.length_a   1.000
_cell.length_b   1.000
_cell.length_c   1.000
_cell.angle_alpha   90.00
_cell.angle_beta   90.00
_cell.angle_gamma   90.00
#
_symmetry.space_group_name_H-M   'P 1'
#
loop_
_entity.id
_entity.type
_entity.pdbx_description
1 polymer ?
#
loop_
_entity_poly.entity_id
_entity_poly.type
_entity_poly.pdbx_seq_one_letter_code
_entity_poly.pdbx_strand_id
1 'polypeptide(L)'
;MPPGSTGSEWRAEEAVCARFSLEWNAVTSRWGALADIINAFGISAVAGLLLLLAVHWRLTAAAWALGVLAAAPILICVVANIALLGSRAKVVAWLSSLPFPVENLNAILAGFGEEFEVYFEGDAPSRDRIMEHFARVSEDVFVLETHVDQKMVRSRLGVIVSKHNPQRQAQARYSRFRLVADQALVPLHGQHAIARVLVI
;
A
#
# COMPACT_ATOMS: atom_id res chain seq x y z
N MET A 1 21.58 -40.16 -7.44
CA MET A 1 21.26 -38.76 -7.83
C MET A 1 19.82 -38.48 -7.47
N PRO A 2 19.59 -37.66 -6.45
CA PRO A 2 18.69 -36.51 -6.59
C PRO A 2 19.36 -35.23 -6.00
N PRO A 3 18.88 -33.99 -6.25
CA PRO A 3 17.49 -33.60 -6.48
C PRO A 3 17.25 -32.58 -7.61
N GLY A 4 16.10 -32.70 -8.26
CA GLY A 4 15.46 -31.55 -8.92
C GLY A 4 14.80 -30.69 -7.86
N SER A 5 15.33 -29.49 -7.61
CA SER A 5 14.52 -28.41 -7.06
C SER A 5 13.57 -27.98 -8.16
N THR A 6 12.34 -28.49 -8.11
CA THR A 6 11.20 -27.82 -8.72
C THR A 6 11.21 -26.37 -8.21
N GLY A 7 11.67 -25.44 -9.04
CA GLY A 7 11.36 -24.04 -8.84
C GLY A 7 9.85 -23.98 -8.77
N SER A 8 9.30 -23.75 -7.58
CA SER A 8 7.89 -23.44 -7.44
C SER A 8 7.66 -22.24 -8.34
N GLU A 9 6.89 -22.41 -9.42
CA GLU A 9 6.41 -21.30 -10.23
C GLU A 9 5.71 -20.34 -9.27
N TRP A 10 6.43 -19.32 -8.83
CA TRP A 10 5.88 -18.36 -7.90
C TRP A 10 4.71 -17.67 -8.59
N ARG A 11 3.58 -17.63 -7.89
CA ARG A 11 2.39 -16.95 -8.36
C ARG A 11 2.24 -15.68 -7.55
N ALA A 12 2.35 -14.53 -8.23
CA ALA A 12 2.10 -13.21 -7.64
C ALA A 12 0.74 -13.12 -6.92
N GLU A 13 -0.23 -13.95 -7.30
CA GLU A 13 -1.53 -14.05 -6.64
C GLU A 13 -1.46 -14.58 -5.20
N GLU A 14 -0.45 -15.38 -4.85
CA GLU A 14 -0.26 -15.95 -3.51
C GLU A 14 0.33 -14.93 -2.52
N ALA A 15 0.95 -13.88 -3.03
CA ALA A 15 1.50 -12.78 -2.23
C ALA A 15 0.42 -11.91 -1.56
N VAL A 16 -0.82 -11.99 -2.05
CA VAL A 16 -1.95 -11.14 -1.64
C VAL A 16 -3.21 -11.96 -1.41
N CYS A 17 -4.16 -11.47 -0.61
CA CYS A 17 -5.42 -12.19 -0.42
C CYS A 17 -6.23 -12.30 -1.73
N ALA A 18 -7.06 -13.36 -1.80
CA ALA A 18 -7.96 -13.61 -2.93
C ALA A 18 -8.95 -12.46 -3.19
N ARG A 19 -9.34 -11.71 -2.15
CA ARG A 19 -10.25 -10.57 -2.24
C ARG A 19 -9.70 -9.40 -1.44
N PHE A 20 -9.78 -8.19 -2.00
CA PHE A 20 -9.42 -6.96 -1.30
C PHE A 20 -10.67 -6.38 -0.64
N SER A 21 -10.54 -5.97 0.62
CA SER A 21 -11.53 -5.14 1.28
C SER A 21 -11.55 -3.73 0.65
N LEU A 22 -12.58 -2.94 0.94
CA LEU A 22 -12.65 -1.54 0.51
C LEU A 22 -11.46 -0.73 1.04
N GLU A 23 -11.02 -1.02 2.27
CA GLU A 23 -9.84 -0.40 2.87
C GLU A 23 -8.56 -0.73 2.11
N TRP A 24 -8.37 -1.99 1.73
CA TRP A 24 -7.18 -2.40 0.96
C TRP A 24 -7.18 -1.80 -0.44
N ASN A 25 -8.35 -1.73 -1.08
CA ASN A 25 -8.51 -1.02 -2.35
C ASN A 25 -8.13 0.47 -2.21
N ALA A 26 -8.54 1.12 -1.12
CA ALA A 26 -8.18 2.50 -0.81
C ALA A 26 -6.66 2.68 -0.61
N VAL A 27 -5.98 1.77 0.11
CA VAL A 27 -4.53 1.82 0.37
C VAL A 27 -3.70 1.82 -0.92
N THR A 28 -4.17 1.15 -1.97
CA THR A 28 -3.46 1.09 -3.26
C THR A 28 -3.53 2.38 -4.09
N SER A 29 -4.27 3.40 -3.63
CA SER A 29 -4.51 4.64 -4.38
C SER A 29 -4.34 5.89 -3.53
N ARG A 30 -3.82 6.96 -4.15
CA ARG A 30 -3.78 8.30 -3.53
C ARG A 30 -5.18 8.86 -3.22
N TRP A 31 -6.18 8.39 -3.95
CA TRP A 31 -7.58 8.80 -3.80
C TRP A 31 -8.35 7.93 -2.78
N GLY A 32 -7.67 6.98 -2.11
CA GLY A 32 -8.31 6.09 -1.15
C GLY A 32 -9.07 6.80 -0.04
N ALA A 33 -8.59 7.97 0.39
CA ALA A 33 -9.28 8.79 1.40
C ALA A 33 -10.69 9.25 0.95
N LEU A 34 -10.93 9.38 -0.35
CA LEU A 34 -12.27 9.72 -0.88
C LEU A 34 -13.26 8.55 -0.79
N ALA A 35 -12.76 7.33 -0.64
CA ALA A 35 -13.57 6.11 -0.48
C ALA A 35 -13.94 5.83 0.99
N ASP A 36 -13.53 6.69 1.93
CA ASP A 36 -13.85 6.54 3.36
C ASP A 36 -15.33 6.86 3.63
N ILE A 37 -16.10 5.79 3.84
CA ILE A 37 -17.53 5.87 4.09
C ILE A 37 -17.87 6.54 5.43
N ILE A 38 -17.01 6.42 6.45
CA ILE A 38 -17.26 7.00 7.77
C ILE A 38 -17.17 8.52 7.67
N ASN A 39 -16.12 9.02 7.02
CA ASN A 39 -15.96 10.45 6.78
C ASN A 39 -17.05 11.02 5.86
N ALA A 40 -17.39 10.32 4.78
CA ALA A 40 -18.46 10.74 3.87
C ALA A 40 -19.81 10.83 4.63
N PHE A 41 -20.15 9.82 5.43
CA PHE A 41 -21.38 9.80 6.20
C PHE A 41 -21.43 10.90 7.27
N GLY A 42 -20.33 11.13 7.98
CA GLY A 42 -20.26 12.19 9.01
C GLY A 42 -20.52 13.58 8.43
N ILE A 43 -19.89 13.92 7.30
CA ILE A 43 -20.10 15.21 6.61
C ILE A 43 -21.54 15.30 6.11
N SER A 44 -22.04 14.25 5.46
CA SER A 44 -23.41 14.20 4.94
C SER A 44 -24.47 14.33 6.03
N ALA A 45 -24.26 13.73 7.20
CA ALA A 45 -25.19 13.82 8.33
C ALA A 45 -25.28 15.24 8.89
N VAL A 46 -24.14 15.92 9.08
CA VAL A 46 -24.12 17.32 9.54
C VAL A 46 -24.79 18.24 8.52
N ALA A 47 -24.45 18.10 7.24
CA ALA A 47 -25.08 18.88 6.17
C ALA A 47 -26.59 18.60 6.07
N GLY A 48 -27.01 17.35 6.26
CA GLY A 48 -28.41 16.94 6.30
C GLY A 48 -29.19 17.56 7.47
N LEU A 49 -28.60 17.63 8.67
CA LEU A 49 -29.22 18.32 9.81
C LEU A 49 -29.39 19.82 9.54
N LEU A 50 -28.36 20.47 8.99
CA LEU A 50 -28.43 21.88 8.59
C LEU A 50 -29.48 22.10 7.49
N LEU A 51 -29.59 21.17 6.54
CA LEU A 51 -30.62 21.19 5.50
C LEU A 51 -32.02 21.18 6.11
N LEU A 52 -32.30 20.26 7.04
CA LEU A 52 -33.60 20.19 7.71
C LEU A 52 -33.93 21.49 8.44
N LEU A 53 -32.93 22.12 9.07
CA LEU A 53 -33.10 23.43 9.70
C LEU A 53 -33.39 24.53 8.65
N ALA A 54 -32.64 24.60 7.55
CA ALA A 54 -32.87 25.58 6.49
C ALA A 54 -34.28 25.44 5.88
N VAL A 55 -34.75 24.21 5.69
CA VAL A 55 -36.12 23.93 5.22
C VAL A 55 -37.16 24.38 6.25
N HIS A 56 -36.96 24.07 7.53
CA HIS A 56 -37.87 24.49 8.61
C HIS A 56 -38.03 26.02 8.66
N TRP A 57 -36.94 26.75 8.47
CA TRP A 57 -36.90 28.22 8.46
C TRP A 57 -37.20 28.82 7.07
N ARG A 58 -37.59 27.99 6.08
CA ARG A 58 -37.95 28.39 4.70
C ARG A 58 -36.84 29.13 3.94
N LEU A 59 -35.58 28.83 4.23
CA LEU A 59 -34.41 29.40 3.55
C LEU A 59 -34.10 28.60 2.26
N THR A 60 -34.86 28.83 1.19
CA THR A 60 -34.84 28.01 -0.04
C THR A 60 -33.48 27.91 -0.73
N ALA A 61 -32.74 29.02 -0.88
CA ALA A 61 -31.41 28.99 -1.49
C ALA A 61 -30.39 28.20 -0.65
N ALA A 62 -30.43 28.38 0.67
CA ALA A 62 -29.57 27.65 1.60
C ALA A 62 -29.90 26.15 1.61
N ALA A 63 -31.18 25.79 1.52
CA ALA A 63 -31.62 24.39 1.45
C ALA A 63 -31.08 23.69 0.20
N TRP A 64 -31.10 24.33 -0.98
CA TRP A 64 -30.50 23.73 -2.18
C TRP A 64 -28.99 23.48 -2.03
N ALA A 65 -28.25 24.48 -1.54
CA ALA A 65 -26.81 24.35 -1.32
C ALA A 65 -26.48 23.23 -0.32
N LEU A 66 -27.22 23.16 0.79
CA LEU A 66 -27.05 22.14 1.81
C LEU A 66 -27.47 20.75 1.33
N GLY A 67 -28.47 20.65 0.46
CA GLY A 67 -28.85 19.40 -0.20
C GLY A 67 -27.73 18.84 -1.07
N VAL A 68 -27.09 19.68 -1.87
CA VAL A 68 -25.91 19.29 -2.66
C VAL A 68 -24.75 18.88 -1.73
N LEU A 69 -24.48 19.66 -0.68
CA LEU A 69 -23.41 19.36 0.28
C LEU A 69 -23.65 18.05 1.05
N ALA A 70 -24.91 17.70 1.33
CA ALA A 70 -25.27 16.45 1.98
C ALA A 70 -25.11 15.25 1.04
N ALA A 71 -25.45 15.38 -0.24
CA ALA A 71 -25.37 14.29 -1.21
C ALA A 71 -23.96 14.06 -1.78
N ALA A 72 -23.19 15.14 -2.02
CA ALA A 72 -21.92 15.08 -2.74
C ALA A 72 -20.87 14.13 -2.11
N PRO A 73 -20.64 14.11 -0.77
CA PRO A 73 -19.65 13.21 -0.16
C PRO A 73 -19.98 11.73 -0.40
N ILE A 74 -21.26 11.34 -0.32
CA ILE A 74 -21.70 9.96 -0.60
C ILE A 74 -21.46 9.60 -2.06
N LEU A 75 -21.83 10.49 -2.99
CA LEU A 75 -21.62 10.26 -4.43
C LEU A 75 -20.13 10.14 -4.77
N ILE A 76 -19.28 11.00 -4.19
CA ILE A 76 -17.82 10.92 -4.34
C ILE A 76 -17.31 9.58 -3.81
N CYS A 77 -17.78 9.14 -2.64
CA CYS A 77 -17.40 7.87 -2.05
C CYS A 77 -17.80 6.67 -2.93
N VAL A 78 -19.00 6.68 -3.51
CA VAL A 78 -19.45 5.64 -4.44
C VAL A 78 -18.57 5.61 -5.69
N VAL A 79 -18.33 6.76 -6.32
CA VAL A 79 -17.48 6.86 -7.52
C VAL A 79 -16.05 6.41 -7.22
N ALA A 80 -15.49 6.81 -6.08
CA ALA A 80 -14.17 6.41 -5.65
C ALA A 80 -14.09 4.89 -5.44
N ASN A 81 -15.05 4.28 -4.77
CA ASN A 81 -15.08 2.83 -4.57
C ASN A 81 -15.16 2.06 -5.89
N ILE A 82 -16.00 2.51 -6.83
CA ILE A 82 -16.10 1.92 -8.18
C ILE A 82 -14.75 2.01 -8.92
N ALA A 83 -14.10 3.18 -8.86
CA ALA A 83 -12.80 3.40 -9.50
C ALA A 83 -11.68 2.50 -8.93
N LEU A 84 -11.85 2.00 -7.70
CA LEU A 84 -10.88 1.16 -6.99
C LEU A 84 -11.19 -0.35 -7.07
N LEU A 85 -12.30 -0.79 -7.68
CA LEU A 85 -12.65 -2.22 -7.77
C LEU A 85 -11.59 -3.06 -8.51
N GLY A 86 -10.77 -2.46 -9.37
CA GLY A 86 -9.68 -3.12 -10.11
C GLY A 86 -8.33 -3.13 -9.39
N SER A 87 -8.24 -2.63 -8.16
CA SER A 87 -6.95 -2.45 -7.48
C SER A 87 -6.17 -3.74 -7.28
N ARG A 88 -6.84 -4.85 -6.91
CA ARG A 88 -6.16 -6.15 -6.78
C ARG A 88 -5.45 -6.56 -8.06
N ALA A 89 -6.14 -6.49 -9.21
CA ALA A 89 -5.56 -6.88 -10.50
C ALA A 89 -4.32 -6.02 -10.83
N LYS A 90 -4.35 -4.73 -10.51
CA LYS A 90 -3.19 -3.83 -10.69
C LYS A 90 -2.02 -4.22 -9.77
N VAL A 91 -2.30 -4.59 -8.51
CA VAL A 91 -1.26 -5.05 -7.58
C VAL A 91 -0.66 -6.36 -8.05
N VAL A 92 -1.48 -7.34 -8.45
CA VAL A 92 -1.01 -8.63 -8.96
C VAL A 92 -0.21 -8.46 -10.25
N ALA A 93 -0.68 -7.61 -11.18
CA ALA A 93 0.05 -7.32 -12.42
C ALA A 93 1.41 -6.66 -12.15
N TRP A 94 1.45 -5.71 -11.19
CA TRP A 94 2.71 -5.11 -10.75
C TRP A 94 3.64 -6.15 -10.12
N LEU A 95 3.14 -6.95 -9.18
CA LEU A 95 3.94 -8.02 -8.57
C LEU A 95 4.50 -8.96 -9.64
N SER A 96 3.68 -9.43 -10.57
CA SER A 96 4.08 -10.31 -11.68
C SER A 96 5.15 -9.70 -12.61
N SER A 97 5.33 -8.38 -12.58
CA SER A 97 6.37 -7.69 -13.38
C SER A 97 7.73 -7.63 -12.69
N LEU A 98 7.81 -7.96 -11.40
CA LEU A 98 9.07 -7.96 -10.65
C LEU A 98 9.91 -9.20 -10.99
N PRO A 99 11.25 -9.09 -11.02
CA PRO A 99 12.14 -10.20 -11.34
C PRO A 99 12.34 -11.17 -10.17
N PHE A 100 11.73 -10.90 -9.01
CA PHE A 100 11.82 -11.71 -7.81
C PHE A 100 10.44 -11.80 -7.14
N PRO A 101 10.18 -12.88 -6.39
CA PRO A 101 8.94 -13.03 -5.65
C PRO A 101 8.88 -12.07 -4.45
N VAL A 102 7.71 -11.47 -4.25
CA VAL A 102 7.37 -10.75 -3.01
C VAL A 102 6.33 -11.57 -2.26
N GLU A 103 6.57 -11.83 -0.99
CA GLU A 103 5.71 -12.59 -0.09
C GLU A 103 5.05 -11.67 0.94
N ASN A 104 3.82 -12.01 1.33
CA ASN A 104 3.06 -11.37 2.41
C ASN A 104 2.83 -9.84 2.24
N LEU A 105 2.59 -9.36 1.03
CA LEU A 105 2.27 -7.93 0.80
C LEU A 105 1.01 -7.48 1.56
N ASN A 106 0.16 -8.42 1.96
CA ASN A 106 -0.98 -8.20 2.84
C ASN A 106 -0.61 -7.46 4.13
N ALA A 107 0.58 -7.68 4.69
CA ALA A 107 1.01 -6.98 5.90
C ALA A 107 1.05 -5.46 5.68
N ILE A 108 1.61 -5.01 4.55
CA ILE A 108 1.62 -3.58 4.18
C ILE A 108 0.20 -3.07 3.89
N LEU A 109 -0.61 -3.83 3.15
CA LEU A 109 -1.99 -3.43 2.80
C LEU A 109 -2.88 -3.29 4.04
N ALA A 110 -2.67 -4.14 5.05
CA ALA A 110 -3.34 -4.07 6.34
C ALA A 110 -2.76 -3.00 7.28
N GLY A 111 -1.67 -2.34 6.89
CA GLY A 111 -1.04 -1.28 7.69
C GLY A 111 -0.13 -1.76 8.81
N PHE A 112 0.31 -3.02 8.78
CA PHE A 112 1.23 -3.61 9.77
C PHE A 112 2.66 -3.81 9.25
N GLY A 113 2.84 -3.91 7.94
CA GLY A 113 4.13 -4.20 7.32
C GLY A 113 5.08 -3.01 7.37
N GLU A 114 5.88 -2.93 8.42
CA GLU A 114 6.90 -1.88 8.60
C GLU A 114 8.26 -2.33 8.11
N GLU A 115 8.49 -3.63 8.01
CA GLU A 115 9.78 -4.20 7.72
C GLU A 115 9.67 -5.19 6.56
N PHE A 116 10.80 -5.41 5.91
CA PHE A 116 10.91 -6.43 4.88
C PHE A 116 12.31 -7.03 4.90
N GLU A 117 12.36 -8.31 4.56
CA GLU A 117 13.58 -9.08 4.43
C GLU A 117 13.83 -9.36 2.96
N VAL A 118 15.07 -9.12 2.53
CA VAL A 118 15.53 -9.43 1.17
C VAL A 118 16.48 -10.61 1.27
N TYR A 119 16.11 -11.73 0.66
CA TYR A 119 16.93 -12.94 0.57
C TYR A 119 17.64 -12.98 -0.77
N PHE A 120 18.93 -13.28 -0.77
CA PHE A 120 19.77 -13.35 -1.98
C PHE A 120 20.09 -14.81 -2.33
N GLU A 121 20.19 -15.13 -3.62
CA GLU A 121 20.63 -16.47 -4.07
C GLU A 121 22.12 -16.69 -3.75
N GLY A 122 22.92 -15.65 -3.96
CA GLY A 122 24.35 -15.59 -3.68
C GLY A 122 24.66 -14.93 -2.33
N ASP A 123 25.88 -14.40 -2.21
CA ASP A 123 26.27 -13.65 -1.02
C ASP A 123 25.47 -12.34 -0.94
N ALA A 124 24.98 -12.03 0.25
CA ALA A 124 24.28 -10.78 0.48
C ALA A 124 25.26 -9.60 0.32
N PRO A 125 24.88 -8.53 -0.41
CA PRO A 125 25.70 -7.33 -0.50
C PRO A 125 25.91 -6.70 0.89
N SER A 126 27.01 -5.97 1.04
CA SER A 126 27.29 -5.26 2.29
C SER A 126 26.19 -4.24 2.60
N ARG A 127 25.98 -4.00 3.91
CA ARG A 127 25.03 -3.00 4.40
C ARG A 127 25.17 -1.66 3.69
N ASP A 128 26.39 -1.15 3.55
CA ASP A 128 26.66 0.16 2.95
C ASP A 128 26.21 0.22 1.49
N ARG A 129 26.41 -0.86 0.73
CA ARG A 129 25.99 -0.95 -0.67
C ARG A 129 24.47 -0.96 -0.81
N ILE A 130 23.77 -1.64 0.10
CA ILE A 130 22.31 -1.65 0.13
C ILE A 130 21.76 -0.28 0.53
N MET A 131 22.36 0.32 1.57
CA MET A 131 22.02 1.66 2.01
C MET A 131 22.21 2.70 0.89
N GLU A 132 23.25 2.56 0.05
CA GLU A 132 23.43 3.42 -1.12
C GLU A 132 22.25 3.31 -2.10
N HIS A 133 21.72 2.11 -2.34
CA HIS A 133 20.56 1.92 -3.22
C HIS A 133 19.28 2.48 -2.59
N PHE A 134 19.07 2.28 -1.28
CA PHE A 134 17.90 2.83 -0.58
C PHE A 134 17.93 4.35 -0.48
N ALA A 135 19.08 4.95 -0.16
CA ALA A 135 19.24 6.40 -0.04
C ALA A 135 18.93 7.14 -1.35
N ARG A 136 19.13 6.51 -2.52
CA ARG A 136 18.74 7.09 -3.82
C ARG A 136 17.22 7.22 -4.00
N VAL A 137 16.45 6.40 -3.29
CA VAL A 137 14.99 6.32 -3.43
C VAL A 137 14.26 6.97 -2.25
N SER A 138 14.80 6.82 -1.05
CA SER A 138 14.18 7.28 0.19
C SER A 138 15.20 7.38 1.32
N GLU A 139 15.28 8.55 1.95
CA GLU A 139 16.05 8.73 3.19
C GLU A 139 15.45 7.91 4.35
N ASP A 140 14.15 7.64 4.31
CA ASP A 140 13.46 6.95 5.39
C ASP A 140 13.57 5.40 5.33
N VAL A 141 14.30 4.84 4.37
CA VAL A 141 14.44 3.37 4.25
C VAL A 141 15.85 2.98 4.66
N PHE A 142 15.96 2.11 5.66
CA PHE A 142 17.25 1.76 6.24
C PHE A 142 17.36 0.29 6.59
N VAL A 143 18.59 -0.20 6.49
CA VAL A 143 18.97 -1.57 6.86
C VAL A 143 19.10 -1.66 8.38
N LEU A 144 18.32 -2.57 8.95
CA LEU A 144 18.36 -2.93 10.37
C LEU A 144 19.48 -3.94 10.62
N GLU A 145 19.43 -5.06 9.90
CA GLU A 145 20.28 -6.22 10.15
C GLU A 145 20.75 -6.84 8.83
N THR A 146 21.92 -7.46 8.86
CA THR A 146 22.47 -8.25 7.76
C THR A 146 22.91 -9.59 8.30
N HIS A 147 22.27 -10.65 7.82
CA HIS A 147 22.51 -12.03 8.21
C HIS A 147 23.27 -12.72 7.08
N VAL A 148 24.59 -12.75 7.19
CA VAL A 148 25.48 -13.32 6.14
C VAL A 148 25.18 -14.80 5.93
N ASP A 149 25.02 -15.56 7.01
CA ASP A 149 24.75 -17.01 6.96
C ASP A 149 23.41 -17.32 6.27
N GLN A 150 22.43 -16.45 6.44
CA GLN A 150 21.10 -16.59 5.84
C GLN A 150 20.98 -15.88 4.49
N LYS A 151 22.05 -15.21 4.03
CA LYS A 151 22.08 -14.38 2.82
C LYS A 151 20.89 -13.41 2.79
N MET A 152 20.63 -12.76 3.93
CA MET A 152 19.41 -12.01 4.14
C MET A 152 19.70 -10.64 4.74
N VAL A 153 18.96 -9.64 4.28
CA VAL A 153 19.04 -8.27 4.81
C VAL A 153 17.66 -7.83 5.24
N ARG A 154 17.54 -7.44 6.51
CA ARG A 154 16.30 -6.92 7.08
C ARG A 154 16.33 -5.40 7.05
N SER A 155 15.26 -4.81 6.52
CA SER A 155 15.15 -3.37 6.28
C SER A 155 13.81 -2.85 6.79
N ARG A 156 13.78 -1.56 7.14
CA ARG A 156 12.56 -0.88 7.62
C ARG A 156 12.11 0.22 6.68
N LEU A 157 10.80 0.34 6.51
CA LEU A 157 10.11 1.44 5.84
C LEU A 157 9.78 2.52 6.86
N GLY A 158 10.57 3.59 6.92
CA GLY A 158 10.34 4.74 7.78
C GLY A 158 9.18 5.61 7.29
N VAL A 159 7.95 5.20 7.58
CA VAL A 159 6.78 6.04 7.36
C VAL A 159 6.32 6.60 8.70
N ILE A 160 6.16 7.93 8.77
CA ILE A 160 5.69 8.63 9.98
C ILE A 160 4.35 8.02 10.43
N VAL A 161 4.33 7.52 11.66
CA VAL A 161 3.14 6.92 12.27
C VAL A 161 2.18 8.02 12.72
N SER A 162 0.98 8.05 12.14
CA SER A 162 -0.10 8.93 12.59
C SER A 162 -1.26 8.12 13.15
N LYS A 163 -1.52 8.25 14.45
CA LYS A 163 -2.64 7.58 15.14
C LYS A 163 -4.01 8.03 14.61
N HIS A 164 -4.08 9.21 14.00
CA HIS A 164 -5.34 9.80 13.56
C HIS A 164 -5.72 9.43 12.12
N ASN A 165 -4.79 8.86 11.34
CA ASN A 165 -5.06 8.47 9.96
C ASN A 165 -4.28 7.20 9.55
N PRO A 166 -4.72 6.02 10.03
CA PRO A 166 -4.06 4.75 9.74
C PRO A 166 -4.11 4.39 8.25
N GLN A 167 -5.16 4.78 7.53
CA GLN A 167 -5.29 4.51 6.09
C GLN A 167 -4.24 5.27 5.27
N ARG A 168 -4.01 6.55 5.57
CA ARG A 168 -2.95 7.34 4.91
C ARG A 168 -1.58 6.77 5.20
N GLN A 169 -1.36 6.24 6.40
CA GLN A 169 -0.11 5.58 6.75
C GLN A 169 0.10 4.30 5.93
N ALA A 170 -0.92 3.43 5.84
CA ALA A 170 -0.85 2.22 5.01
C ALA A 170 -0.63 2.55 3.53
N GLN A 171 -1.30 3.57 2.99
CA GLN A 171 -1.09 4.07 1.62
C GLN A 171 0.35 4.55 1.40
N ALA A 172 0.90 5.29 2.35
CA ALA A 172 2.27 5.78 2.29
C ALA A 172 3.28 4.62 2.34
N ARG A 173 3.06 3.62 3.21
CA ARG A 173 3.90 2.41 3.26
C ARG A 173 3.82 1.62 1.95
N TYR A 174 2.63 1.38 1.41
CA TYR A 174 2.45 0.72 0.12
C TYR A 174 3.16 1.44 -1.01
N SER A 175 2.97 2.77 -1.10
CA SER A 175 3.62 3.59 -2.13
C SER A 175 5.14 3.57 -2.00
N ARG A 176 5.65 3.64 -0.76
CA ARG A 176 7.09 3.61 -0.49
C ARG A 176 7.68 2.26 -0.82
N PHE A 177 7.05 1.17 -0.38
CA PHE A 177 7.53 -0.18 -0.69
C PHE A 177 7.56 -0.43 -2.19
N ARG A 178 6.51 -0.03 -2.91
CA ARG A 178 6.49 -0.12 -4.37
C ARG A 178 7.64 0.65 -5.01
N LEU A 179 7.90 1.87 -4.56
CA LEU A 179 9.02 2.68 -5.03
C LEU A 179 10.38 2.00 -4.76
N VAL A 180 10.57 1.45 -3.55
CA VAL A 180 11.79 0.72 -3.17
C VAL A 180 11.96 -0.53 -4.02
N ALA A 181 10.89 -1.30 -4.22
CA ALA A 181 10.92 -2.49 -5.07
C ALA A 181 11.34 -2.12 -6.50
N ASP A 182 10.65 -1.17 -7.12
CA ASP A 182 10.86 -0.79 -8.53
C ASP A 182 12.21 -0.09 -8.76
N GLN A 183 12.65 0.79 -7.85
CA GLN A 183 13.79 1.68 -8.09
C GLN A 183 15.08 1.29 -7.33
N ALA A 184 14.98 0.51 -6.26
CA ALA A 184 16.15 0.03 -5.53
C ALA A 184 16.36 -1.48 -5.71
N LEU A 185 15.34 -2.30 -5.48
CA LEU A 185 15.48 -3.76 -5.48
C LEU A 185 15.58 -4.34 -6.89
N VAL A 186 14.86 -3.83 -7.88
CA VAL A 186 15.02 -4.29 -9.28
C VAL A 186 16.43 -4.02 -9.81
N PRO A 187 17.00 -2.80 -9.66
CA PRO A 187 18.40 -2.57 -10.03
C PRO A 187 19.40 -3.38 -9.21
N LEU A 188 19.11 -3.60 -7.92
CA LEU A 188 19.95 -4.42 -7.05
C LEU A 188 19.95 -5.88 -7.52
N HIS A 189 18.79 -6.42 -7.94
CA HIS A 189 18.66 -7.77 -8.47
C HIS A 189 19.57 -7.99 -9.69
N GLY A 190 19.72 -6.98 -10.56
CA GLY A 190 20.62 -7.05 -11.70
C GLY A 190 22.11 -7.17 -11.34
N GLN A 191 22.51 -6.82 -10.10
CA GLN A 191 23.88 -6.94 -9.60
C GLN A 191 24.06 -8.11 -8.62
N HIS A 192 23.03 -8.38 -7.82
CA HIS A 192 22.97 -9.40 -6.77
C HIS A 192 21.61 -10.08 -6.84
N ALA A 193 21.58 -11.31 -7.36
CA ALA A 193 20.33 -12.04 -7.57
C ALA A 193 19.54 -12.18 -6.26
N ILE A 194 18.33 -11.61 -6.25
CA ILE A 194 17.38 -11.68 -5.15
C ILE A 194 16.54 -12.95 -5.32
N ALA A 195 16.56 -13.82 -4.32
CA ALA A 195 15.77 -15.04 -4.26
C ALA A 195 14.32 -14.76 -3.91
N ARG A 196 14.07 -13.89 -2.91
CA ARG A 196 12.73 -13.46 -2.50
C ARG A 196 12.75 -12.23 -1.60
N VAL A 197 11.61 -11.54 -1.51
CA VAL A 197 11.38 -10.46 -0.56
C VAL A 197 10.19 -10.82 0.32
N LEU A 198 10.38 -10.86 1.64
CA LEU A 198 9.32 -11.15 2.60
C LEU A 198 8.93 -9.88 3.35
N VAL A 199 7.66 -9.50 3.31
CA VAL A 199 7.13 -8.38 4.09
C VAL A 199 6.69 -8.87 5.47
N ILE A 200 7.08 -8.14 6.51
CA ILE A 200 6.83 -8.45 7.93
C ILE A 200 6.04 -7.34 8.60
#